data_AF-A0A2S6UEE3-F1
#
_entry.id   AF-A0A2S6UEE3-F1
#
_cell.length_a   1.000
_cell.length_b   1.000
_cell.length_c   1.000
_cell.angle_alpha   90.00
_cell.angle_beta   90.00
_cell.angle_gamma   90.00
#
_symmetry.space_group_name_H-M   'P 1'
#
loop_
_entity.id
_entity.type
_entity.pdbx_description
1 polymer ?
#
loop_
_entity_poly.entity_id
_entity_poly.type
_entity_poly.pdbx_seq_one_letter_code
_entity_poly.pdbx_strand_id
1 'polypeptide(L)' 'MDSPMSIEFLPSVCPHDCPSTCALEVERLDEHTIGRVRGAADNDYTAGVICAKVSQYRERVHHPDRLMQPMKRSAAK' A
#
# COMPACT_ATOMS: atom_id res chain seq x y z
N MET A 1 -29.14 -6.61 -10.74
CA MET A 1 -28.54 -5.53 -11.56
C MET A 1 -27.62 -4.77 -10.62
N ASP A 2 -26.48 -5.37 -10.30
CA ASP A 2 -25.45 -4.73 -9.48
C ASP A 2 -24.66 -3.79 -10.38
N SER A 3 -24.82 -2.48 -10.19
CA SER A 3 -23.94 -1.48 -10.80
C SER A 3 -22.49 -1.79 -10.43
N PRO A 4 -21.52 -1.70 -11.37
CA PRO A 4 -20.13 -1.86 -11.01
C PRO A 4 -19.75 -0.73 -10.06
N MET A 5 -19.40 -1.06 -8.81
CA MET A 5 -18.77 -0.11 -7.89
C MET A 5 -17.57 0.49 -8.62
N SER A 6 -17.58 1.81 -8.80
CA SER A 6 -16.49 2.53 -9.44
C SER A 6 -15.22 2.30 -8.63
N ILE A 7 -14.23 1.65 -9.27
CA ILE A 7 -12.94 1.39 -8.66
C ILE A 7 -12.16 2.71 -8.61
N GLU A 8 -11.89 3.20 -7.40
CA GLU A 8 -11.15 4.42 -7.19
C GLU A 8 -9.68 4.11 -6.89
N PHE A 9 -8.78 4.71 -7.67
CA PHE A 9 -7.34 4.68 -7.41
C PHE A 9 -6.86 6.05 -6.92
N LEU A 10 -6.07 6.05 -5.86
CA LEU A 10 -5.47 7.24 -5.29
C LEU A 10 -3.94 7.21 -5.46
N PRO A 11 -3.30 8.38 -5.70
CA PRO A 11 -1.86 8.47 -5.83
C PRO A 11 -1.18 8.26 -4.47
N SER A 12 -0.03 7.59 -4.49
CA SER A 12 0.84 7.41 -3.32
C SER A 12 2.30 7.19 -3.76
N VAL A 13 3.17 6.91 -2.79
CA VAL A 13 4.59 6.61 -3.02
C VAL A 13 5.00 5.37 -2.25
N CYS A 14 5.91 4.58 -2.82
CA CYS A 14 6.49 3.43 -2.14
C CYS A 14 7.17 3.85 -0.82
N PRO A 15 6.80 3.25 0.32
CA PRO A 15 7.37 3.61 1.62
C PRO A 15 8.66 2.84 1.95
N HIS A 16 9.17 2.01 1.02
CA HIS A 16 10.42 1.31 1.24
C HIS A 16 11.59 2.27 1.04
N ASP A 17 12.61 2.10 1.89
CA ASP A 17 13.89 2.79 1.77
C ASP A 17 14.74 2.17 0.66
N CYS A 18 14.27 2.31 -0.58
CA CYS A 18 15.02 1.97 -1.77
C CYS A 18 15.12 3.19 -2.68
N PRO A 19 16.18 3.31 -3.49
CA PRO A 19 16.42 4.50 -4.30
C PRO A 19 15.40 4.69 -5.43
N SER A 20 14.49 3.73 -5.63
CA SER A 20 13.53 3.77 -6.74
C SER A 20 12.38 4.73 -6.48
N THR A 21 12.02 4.98 -5.21
CA THR A 21 10.94 5.90 -4.80
C THR A 21 9.70 5.82 -5.71
N CYS A 22 9.20 4.59 -5.96
CA CYS A 22 8.20 4.36 -6.99
C CYS A 22 6.92 5.17 -6.72
N ALA A 23 6.40 5.86 -7.74
CA ALA A 23 5.04 6.40 -7.71
C ALA A 23 4.02 5.26 -7.83
N LEU A 24 2.96 5.32 -7.02
CA LEU A 24 1.96 4.26 -6.89
C LEU A 24 0.56 4.78 -7.17
N GLU A 25 -0.28 3.88 -7.70
CA GLU A 25 -1.73 4.00 -7.69
C GLU A 25 -2.29 2.90 -6.79
N VAL A 26 -3.03 3.31 -5.76
CA VAL A 26 -3.57 2.43 -4.72
C VAL A 26 -5.09 2.41 -4.80
N GLU A 27 -5.66 1.22 -4.96
CA GLU A 27 -7.11 1.02 -4.97
C GLU A 27 -7.68 1.26 -3.57
N ARG A 28 -8.66 2.17 -3.45
CA ARG A 28 -9.41 2.39 -2.21
C ARG A 28 -10.68 1.52 -2.24
N LEU A 29 -10.80 0.59 -1.29
CA LEU A 29 -12.01 -0.23 -1.13
C LEU A 29 -13.01 0.43 -0.17
N ASP A 30 -12.49 1.04 0.90
CA ASP A 30 -13.25 1.85 1.87
C ASP A 30 -12.31 2.86 2.58
N GLU A 31 -12.77 3.50 3.67
CA GLU A 31 -12.00 4.50 4.41
C GLU A 31 -10.69 3.96 5.03
N HIS A 32 -10.62 2.65 5.31
CA HIS A 32 -9.51 2.02 6.03
C HIS A 32 -8.87 0.87 5.26
N THR A 33 -9.47 0.41 4.17
CA THR A 33 -9.03 -0.77 3.42
C THR A 33 -8.53 -0.41 2.02
N ILE A 34 -7.24 -0.69 1.78
CA ILE A 34 -6.66 -0.67 0.43
C ILE A 34 -6.77 -2.03 -0.27
N GLY A 35 -6.95 -1.99 -1.59
CA GLY A 35 -6.97 -3.14 -2.50
C GLY A 35 -5.66 -3.33 -3.24
N ARG A 36 -5.73 -3.41 -4.58
CA ARG A 36 -4.56 -3.54 -5.46
C ARG A 36 -3.63 -2.34 -5.35
N VAL A 37 -2.34 -2.61 -5.45
CA VAL A 37 -1.28 -1.60 -5.54
C VAL A 37 -0.55 -1.82 -6.87
N ARG A 38 -0.45 -0.77 -7.68
CA ARG A 38 0.28 -0.79 -8.95
C ARG A 38 1.19 0.44 -9.08
N GLY A 39 2.17 0.37 -9.97
CA GLY A 39 2.99 1.54 -10.29
C GLY A 39 2.17 2.54 -11.11
N ALA A 40 2.41 3.82 -10.86
CA ALA A 40 1.79 4.89 -11.65
C ALA A 40 2.42 4.93 -13.05
N ALA A 41 1.57 4.94 -14.08
CA ALA A 41 2.00 4.87 -15.48
C ALA A 41 2.62 6.19 -15.97
N ASP A 42 2.30 7.29 -15.30
CA ASP A 42 2.80 8.65 -15.56
C ASP A 42 4.21 8.91 -14.99
N ASN A 43 4.72 8.00 -14.15
CA ASN A 43 6.08 8.11 -13.64
C ASN A 43 7.10 7.53 -14.62
N ASP A 44 7.69 8.40 -15.43
CA ASP A 44 8.69 8.05 -16.45
C ASP A 44 9.84 7.19 -15.91
N TYR A 45 10.26 7.41 -14.66
CA TYR A 45 11.39 6.70 -14.07
C TYR A 45 11.10 5.20 -13.86
N THR A 46 9.90 4.85 -13.40
CA THR A 46 9.52 3.44 -13.18
C THR A 46 8.65 2.86 -14.30
N ALA A 47 8.06 3.70 -15.15
CA ALA A 47 7.15 3.33 -16.22
C ALA A 47 6.05 2.34 -15.76
N GLY A 48 5.43 2.61 -14.60
CA GLY A 48 4.43 1.73 -13.98
C GLY A 48 4.96 0.41 -13.38
N VAL A 49 6.24 0.10 -13.50
CA VAL A 49 6.84 -1.13 -12.95
C VAL A 49 7.18 -0.96 -11.47
N ILE A 50 6.69 -1.88 -10.65
CA ILE A 50 7.03 -1.97 -9.23
C ILE A 50 7.43 -3.40 -8.85
N CYS A 51 8.25 -3.53 -7.80
CA CYS A 51 8.69 -4.85 -7.35
C CYS A 51 7.56 -5.62 -6.63
N ALA A 52 7.70 -6.94 -6.54
CA ALA A 52 6.73 -7.83 -5.88
C ALA A 52 6.41 -7.43 -4.42
N LYS A 53 7.40 -6.86 -3.71
CA LYS A 53 7.21 -6.37 -2.33
C LYS A 53 6.11 -5.31 -2.23
N VAL A 54 6.00 -4.46 -3.25
CA VAL A 54 5.10 -3.31 -3.26
C VAL A 54 3.77 -3.67 -3.91
N SER A 55 3.76 -4.52 -4.94
CA SER A 55 2.48 -4.98 -5.52
C SER A 55 1.63 -5.77 -4.51
N GLN A 56 2.26 -6.42 -3.53
CA GLN A 56 1.61 -7.15 -2.44
C GLN A 56 1.47 -6.31 -1.15
N TYR A 57 1.68 -4.99 -1.19
CA TYR A 57 1.76 -4.18 0.04
C TYR A 57 0.48 -4.19 0.90
N ARG A 58 -0.68 -4.48 0.30
CA ARG A 58 -1.95 -4.71 1.01
C ARG A 58 -1.83 -5.77 2.11
N GLU A 59 -1.03 -6.82 1.89
CA GLU A 59 -0.85 -7.92 2.84
C GLU A 59 -0.12 -7.45 4.10
N ARG A 60 0.81 -6.50 3.95
CA ARG A 60 1.53 -5.89 5.08
C ARG A 60 0.68 -4.89 5.85
N VAL A 61 -0.06 -4.03 5.13
CA VAL A 61 -0.92 -3.01 5.76
C VAL A 61 -2.03 -3.66 6.60
N HIS A 62 -2.56 -4.79 6.13
CA HIS A 62 -3.66 -5.51 6.76
C HIS A 62 -3.22 -6.81 7.45
N HIS A 63 -1.92 -6.95 7.74
CA HIS A 63 -1.40 -8.17 8.36
C HIS A 63 -2.01 -8.37 9.76
N PRO A 64 -2.42 -9.60 10.15
CA PRO A 64 -3.00 -9.85 11.46
C PRO A 64 -2.07 -9.46 12.63
N ASP A 65 -0.75 -9.62 12.44
CA ASP A 65 0.24 -9.27 13.47
C ASP A 65 0.68 -7.79 13.46
N ARG A 66 -0.02 -6.90 12.75
CA ARG A 66 0.31 -5.47 12.73
C ARG A 66 0.17 -4.88 14.13
N LEU A 67 1.11 -4.02 14.51
CA LEU A 67 1.02 -3.27 15.77
C LEU A 67 -0.13 -2.26 15.67
N MET A 68 -1.24 -2.55 16.35
CA MET A 68 -2.45 -1.72 16.35
C MET A 68 -2.56 -0.81 17.58
N GLN A 69 -1.74 -1.04 18.59
CA GLN A 69 -1.77 -0.31 19.85
C GLN A 69 -0.36 0.02 20.33
N PRO A 70 -0.16 1.17 20.99
CA PRO A 70 1.11 1.49 21.64
C PRO A 70 1.49 0.42 22.67
N MET A 71 2.73 -0.05 22.62
CA MET A 71 3.26 -1.02 23.58
C MET A 71 4.26 -0.34 24.52
N LYS A 72 4.15 -0.64 25.82
CA LYS A 72 5.13 -0.22 26.83
C LYS A 72 5.90 -1.43 27.32
N ARG A 73 7.22 -1.40 27.21
CA ARG A 73 8.07 -2.45 27.79
C ARG A 73 7.91 -2.45 29.31
N SER A 74 7.39 -3.53 29.87
CA SER A 74 7.38 -3.78 31.32
C SER A 74 8.57 -4.65 31.67
N ALA A 75 9.65 -4.05 32.18
CA ALA A 75 10.77 -4.82 32.72
C ALA A 75 10.47 -5.20 34.18
N ALA A 76 10.72 -6.45 34.57
CA ALA A 76 11.68 -6.66 35.66
C ALA A 76 13.06 -6.72 34.97
N LYS A 77 14.05 -6.09 35.60
CA LYS A 77 15.37 -5.76 35.04
C LYS A 77 15.99 -6.84 34.16
#